data_AF-A0A1W9QJ11-F1
#
_entry.id   AF-A0A1W9QJ11-F1
#
_cell.length_a   1.000
_cell.length_b   1.000
_cell.length_c   1.000
_cell.angle_alpha   90.00
_cell.angle_beta   90.00
_cell.angle_gamma   90.00
#
_symmetry.space_group_name_H-M   'P 1'
#
loop_
_entity.id
_entity.type
_entity.pdbx_description
1 polymer ?
#
loop_
_entity_poly.entity_id
_entity_poly.type
_entity_poly.pdbx_seq_one_letter_code
_entity_poly.pdbx_strand_id
1 'polypeptide(L)'
;MSFIPAGNVIKNMIYRIAGGKYRELISISFAWKRIVGKLMAEKTIIYKFENNVLFVNVSNNIWLQELVLQKYEILRRMVARIGFAEI
;
A
#
# COMPACT_ATOMS: atom_id res chain seq x y z
N MET A 1 -15.37 -21.85 22.64
CA MET A 1 -15.04 -21.69 21.19
C MET A 1 -14.57 -20.26 20.98
N SER A 2 -13.34 -20.04 20.51
CA SER A 2 -12.85 -18.68 20.24
C SER A 2 -13.18 -18.27 18.82
N PHE A 3 -13.87 -17.15 18.65
CA PHE A 3 -14.06 -16.54 17.34
C PHE A 3 -12.72 -15.99 16.85
N ILE A 4 -12.19 -16.55 15.76
CA ILE A 4 -10.99 -16.03 15.12
C ILE A 4 -11.45 -14.92 14.15
N PRO A 5 -10.91 -13.69 14.25
CA PRO A 5 -11.24 -12.63 13.31
C PRO A 5 -10.90 -13.05 11.88
N ALA A 6 -11.91 -13.13 11.00
CA ALA A 6 -11.73 -13.55 9.61
C ALA A 6 -10.68 -12.71 8.86
N GLY A 7 -10.55 -11.43 9.20
CA GLY A 7 -9.56 -10.53 8.60
C GLY A 7 -8.11 -11.01 8.78
N ASN A 8 -7.75 -11.56 9.94
CA ASN A 8 -6.40 -12.08 10.16
C ASN A 8 -6.15 -13.39 9.40
N VAL A 9 -7.17 -14.24 9.29
CA VAL A 9 -7.08 -15.50 8.56
C VAL A 9 -6.91 -15.27 7.06
N ILE A 10 -7.73 -14.39 6.47
CA ILE A 10 -7.66 -14.04 5.05
C ILE A 10 -6.32 -13.40 4.71
N LYS A 11 -5.86 -12.45 5.53
CA LYS A 11 -4.57 -11.79 5.36
C LYS A 11 -3.41 -12.82 5.35
N ASN A 12 -3.40 -13.73 6.32
CA ASN A 12 -2.39 -14.78 6.41
C ASN A 12 -2.46 -15.76 5.23
N MET A 13 -3.65 -16.04 4.72
CA MET A 13 -3.84 -16.90 3.56
C MET A 13 -3.31 -16.25 2.27
N ILE A 14 -3.60 -14.96 2.05
CA ILE A 14 -3.08 -14.20 0.90
C ILE A 14 -1.55 -14.19 0.90
N TYR A 15 -0.91 -13.99 2.07
CA TYR A 15 0.55 -14.06 2.17
C TYR A 15 1.11 -15.45 1.85
N ARG A 16 0.44 -16.52 2.30
CA ARG A 16 0.87 -17.90 2.03
C ARG A 16 0.76 -18.26 0.55
N ILE A 17 -0.28 -17.78 -0.14
CA ILE A 17 -0.53 -18.10 -1.56
C ILE A 17 0.39 -17.29 -2.47
N ALA A 18 0.58 -15.99 -2.19
CA ALA A 18 1.40 -15.14 -3.03
C ALA A 18 2.91 -15.47 -2.93
N GLY A 19 3.35 -16.02 -1.79
CA GLY A 19 4.77 -16.28 -1.53
C GLY A 19 5.54 -15.01 -1.13
N GLY A 20 6.78 -15.20 -0.66
CA GLY A 20 7.59 -14.12 -0.06
C GLY A 20 7.80 -12.90 -0.98
N LYS A 21 7.81 -13.11 -2.30
CA LYS A 21 8.03 -12.08 -3.33
C LYS A 21 7.01 -10.94 -3.29
N TYR A 22 5.76 -11.18 -2.88
CA TYR A 22 4.70 -10.16 -2.90
C TYR A 22 4.37 -9.60 -1.51
N ARG A 23 5.15 -9.97 -0.48
CA ARG A 23 4.85 -9.58 0.90
C ARG A 23 4.78 -8.06 1.07
N GLU A 24 5.69 -7.33 0.44
CA GLU A 24 5.73 -5.87 0.49
C GLU A 24 4.54 -5.25 -0.24
N LEU A 25 4.23 -5.72 -1.46
CA LEU A 25 3.08 -5.25 -2.23
C LEU A 25 1.77 -5.44 -1.48
N ILE A 26 1.59 -6.60 -0.84
CA ILE A 26 0.39 -6.90 -0.04
C ILE A 26 0.34 -5.99 1.18
N SER A 27 1.47 -5.77 1.87
CA SER A 27 1.56 -4.89 3.03
C SER A 27 1.20 -3.44 2.67
N ILE A 28 1.75 -2.94 1.55
CA ILE A 28 1.44 -1.61 1.01
C ILE A 28 -0.05 -1.53 0.64
N SER A 29 -0.57 -2.52 -0.07
CA SER A 29 -1.98 -2.56 -0.49
C SER A 29 -2.95 -2.48 0.69
N PHE A 30 -2.69 -3.22 1.77
CA PHE A 30 -3.52 -3.15 2.97
C PHE A 30 -3.40 -1.81 3.71
N ALA A 31 -2.25 -1.14 3.65
CA ALA A 31 -2.02 0.13 4.31
C ALA A 31 -2.39 1.35 3.46
N TRP A 32 -2.56 1.19 2.15
CA TRP A 32 -2.62 2.29 1.16
C TRP A 32 -3.61 3.37 1.53
N LYS A 33 -4.86 2.99 1.82
CA LYS A 33 -5.92 3.93 2.22
C LYS A 33 -5.58 4.76 3.46
N ARG A 34 -4.80 4.19 4.39
CA ARG A 34 -4.34 4.90 5.59
C ARG A 34 -3.13 5.79 5.34
N ILE A 35 -2.32 5.47 4.31
CA ILE A 35 -1.15 6.26 3.92
C ILE A 35 -1.60 7.53 3.18
N VAL A 36 -2.37 7.36 2.10
CA VAL A 36 -2.76 8.46 1.21
C VAL A 36 -4.06 9.15 1.61
N GLY A 37 -4.85 8.52 2.49
CA GLY A 37 -6.17 9.02 2.88
C GLY A 37 -7.30 8.56 1.95
N LYS A 38 -8.54 8.75 2.39
CA LYS A 38 -9.73 8.20 1.72
C LYS A 38 -9.86 8.65 0.26
N LEU A 39 -9.78 9.97 0.02
CA LEU A 39 -10.02 10.56 -1.29
C LEU A 39 -8.99 10.09 -2.33
N MET A 40 -7.71 10.14 -1.99
CA MET A 40 -6.63 9.66 -2.86
C MET A 40 -6.73 8.16 -3.12
N ALA A 41 -7.09 7.36 -2.11
CA ALA A 41 -7.23 5.92 -2.28
C ALA A 41 -8.37 5.51 -3.23
N GLU A 42 -9.38 6.36 -3.41
CA GLU A 42 -10.47 6.16 -4.36
C GLU A 42 -10.08 6.55 -5.80
N LYS A 43 -9.02 7.35 -5.95
CA LYS A 43 -8.57 7.93 -7.23
C LYS A 43 -7.26 7.34 -7.73
N THR A 44 -6.64 6.49 -6.90
CA THR A 44 -5.35 5.87 -7.16
C THR A 44 -5.45 4.36 -6.96
N ILE A 45 -4.76 3.60 -7.81
CA ILE A 45 -4.71 2.14 -7.75
C ILE A 45 -3.24 1.74 -7.77
N ILE A 46 -2.83 0.93 -6.80
CA ILE A 46 -1.48 0.33 -6.83
C ILE A 46 -1.44 -0.67 -7.98
N TYR A 47 -0.53 -0.44 -8.92
CA TYR A 47 -0.36 -1.28 -10.09
C TYR A 47 0.63 -2.41 -9.83
N LYS A 48 1.84 -2.08 -9.36
CA LYS A 48 2.88 -3.05 -9.00
C LYS A 48 3.92 -2.45 -8.05
N PHE A 49 4.68 -3.31 -7.40
CA PHE A 49 5.86 -2.95 -6.61
C PHE A 49 7.02 -3.84 -7.04
N GLU A 50 8.06 -3.25 -7.61
CA GLU A 50 9.25 -3.95 -8.10
C GLU A 50 10.47 -3.04 -7.98
N ASN A 51 11.65 -3.62 -7.70
CA ASN A 51 12.90 -2.88 -7.57
C ASN A 51 12.81 -1.65 -6.64
N ASN A 52 12.10 -1.77 -5.52
CA ASN A 52 11.81 -0.69 -4.57
C ASN A 52 11.04 0.51 -5.14
N VAL A 53 10.36 0.34 -6.27
CA VAL A 53 9.52 1.36 -6.90
C VAL A 53 8.06 0.93 -6.85
N LEU A 54 7.22 1.77 -6.25
CA LEU A 54 5.76 1.62 -6.25
C LEU A 54 5.17 2.33 -7.46
N PHE A 55 4.55 1.56 -8.35
CA PHE A 55 3.83 2.09 -9.51
C PHE A 55 2.36 2.27 -9.13
N VAL A 56 1.85 3.48 -9.36
CA VAL A 56 0.49 3.88 -9.00
C VAL A 56 -0.20 4.44 -10.24
N ASN A 57 -1.34 3.85 -10.58
CA ASN A 57 -2.23 4.40 -11.59
C ASN A 57 -3.12 5.47 -10.97
N VAL A 58 -3.36 6.54 -11.72
CA VAL A 58 -4.15 7.70 -11.31
C VAL A 58 -5.31 7.89 -12.27
N SER A 59 -6.47 8.34 -11.77
CA SER A 59 -7.64 8.50 -12.64
C SER A 59 -7.54 9.67 -13.61
N ASN A 60 -6.76 10.72 -13.30
CA ASN A 60 -6.51 11.87 -14.17
C ASN A 60 -5.26 12.67 -13.72
N ASN A 61 -4.90 13.69 -14.51
CA ASN A 61 -3.72 14.54 -14.26
C ASN A 61 -3.81 15.36 -12.96
N ILE A 62 -5.01 15.70 -12.48
CA ILE A 62 -5.15 16.48 -11.24
C ILE A 62 -4.66 15.64 -10.05
N TRP A 63 -5.03 14.36 -10.00
CA TRP A 63 -4.56 13.44 -8.96
C TRP A 63 -3.07 13.10 -9.07
N LEU A 64 -2.52 13.11 -10.29
CA LEU A 64 -1.07 13.01 -10.48
C LEU A 64 -0.34 14.16 -9.80
N GLN A 65 -0.80 15.40 -10.04
CA GLN A 65 -0.19 16.59 -9.44
C GLN A 65 -0.29 16.55 -7.91
N GLU A 66 -1.47 16.18 -7.38
CA GLU A 66 -1.66 16.02 -5.94
C GLU A 66 -0.72 14.96 -5.33
N LEU A 67 -0.57 13.80 -5.99
CA LEU A 67 0.39 12.77 -5.58
C LEU A 67 1.82 13.28 -5.56
N VAL A 68 2.21 14.07 -6.56
CA VAL A 68 3.56 14.64 -6.63
C VAL A 68 3.78 15.65 -5.49
N LEU A 69 2.81 16.52 -5.22
CA LEU A 69 2.88 17.49 -4.12
C LEU A 69 2.97 16.80 -2.75
N GLN A 70 2.21 15.72 -2.56
CA GLN A 70 2.18 14.95 -1.31
C GLN A 70 3.27 13.88 -1.20
N LYS A 71 4.13 13.71 -2.23
CA LYS A 71 5.07 12.59 -2.34
C LYS A 71 5.91 12.37 -1.07
N TYR A 72 6.50 13.45 -0.54
CA TYR A 72 7.36 13.37 0.65
C TYR A 72 6.60 12.89 1.88
N GLU A 73 5.39 13.40 2.08
CA GLU A 73 4.54 13.02 3.21
C GLU A 73 4.05 11.56 3.08
N ILE A 74 3.71 11.13 1.87
CA ILE A 74 3.35 9.74 1.57
C ILE A 74 4.51 8.80 1.89
N LEU A 75 5.72 9.11 1.44
CA LEU A 75 6.92 8.31 1.75
C LEU A 75 7.18 8.24 3.25
N ARG A 76 7.13 9.37 3.96
CA ARG A 76 7.25 9.42 5.43
C ARG A 76 6.23 8.51 6.12
N ARG A 77 4.96 8.54 5.66
CA ARG A 77 3.88 7.68 6.19
C ARG A 77 4.06 6.21 5.86
N MET A 78 4.66 5.89 4.70
CA MET A 78 4.98 4.52 4.31
C MET A 78 6.08 3.94 5.21
N VAL A 79 7.17 4.67 5.40
CA VAL A 79 8.28 4.26 6.28
C VAL A 79 7.76 4.01 7.70
N ALA A 80 7.02 4.97 8.26
CA ALA A 80 6.47 4.87 9.61
C ALA A 80 5.50 3.69 9.83
N ARG A 81 4.87 3.15 8.78
CA ARG A 81 3.83 2.11 8.89
C ARG A 81 4.26 0.72 8.43
N ILE A 82 5.18 0.65 7.47
CA ILE A 82 5.58 -0.60 6.83
C ILE A 82 7.00 -1.00 7.27
N GLY A 83 7.82 -0.07 7.77
CA GLY A 83 9.18 -0.36 8.21
C GLY A 83 10.12 -0.63 7.04
N PHE A 84 10.06 0.21 6.00
CA PHE A 84 11.17 0.28 5.04
C PHE A 84 12.33 0.98 5.74
N ALA A 85 13.39 0.24 6.07
CA ALA A 85 14.63 0.84 6.54
C ALA A 85 15.14 1.81 5.46
N GLU A 86 15.53 3.00 5.90
CA GLU A 86 15.99 4.10 5.06
C GLU A 86 17.11 3.64 4.11
N ILE A 87 17.02 4.09 2.85
CA ILE A 87 18.15 4.20 1.92
C ILE A 87 18.76 5.58 2.16
#